data_AF-A0A6L6B6J6-F1
#
_entry.id   AF-A0A6L6B6J6-F1
#
_cell.length_a   1.000
_cell.length_b   1.000
_cell.length_c   1.000
_cell.angle_alpha   90.00
_cell.angle_beta   90.00
_cell.angle_gamma   90.00
#
_symmetry.space_group_name_H-M   'P 1'
#
loop_
_entity.id
_entity.type
_entity.pdbx_description
1 polymer ?
#
loop_
_entity_poly.entity_id
_entity_poly.type
_entity_poly.pdbx_seq_one_letter_code
_entity_poly.pdbx_strand_id
1 'polypeptide(L)'
;MVAKKSRTFTARDAARCIIVPSDLDHKYSRGVLGLITGSARYPGAAVLTTSAAQATGLGMARFHSSSGLAHLVLHQSPETVVQPGPVTAWLAGSGIERKRYSDFTTWLRHRWFQLMKLQTVPTVLDAGAIYLAGRLSQPTLITPHAGELAKLFAERSITVSSEMIEADPITWSVKASEEFDVTVLLKGSKTIVAQGDFVITLPKATSWLATAGSGDVLAGIIGALVATNYIEILNSPQRLAEVAASGAYIHNVAANLASGGAPISASMITAHIPSAIRKILS
;
A
#
# COMPACT_ATOMS: atom_id res chain seq x y z
N MET A 1 13.24 -19.99 22.61
CA MET A 1 12.25 -19.60 21.59
C MET A 1 11.16 -18.80 22.30
N VAL A 2 11.18 -17.47 22.18
CA VAL A 2 10.08 -16.65 22.67
C VAL A 2 8.88 -16.96 21.79
N ALA A 3 7.77 -17.42 22.37
CA ALA A 3 6.54 -17.64 21.63
C ALA A 3 6.11 -16.30 21.01
N LYS A 4 6.28 -16.14 19.70
CA LYS A 4 5.86 -14.94 18.97
C LYS A 4 4.35 -14.81 19.15
N LYS A 5 3.91 -13.86 19.98
CA LYS A 5 2.49 -13.58 20.24
C LYS A 5 1.86 -12.97 18.99
N SER A 6 1.39 -13.81 18.07
CA SER A 6 0.55 -13.38 16.96
C SER A 6 -0.84 -12.99 17.51
N ARG A 7 -1.15 -11.70 17.49
CA ARG A 7 -2.50 -11.19 17.78
C ARG A 7 -3.35 -11.24 16.50
N THR A 8 -4.55 -11.80 16.58
CA THR A 8 -5.52 -11.72 15.48
C THR A 8 -6.07 -10.30 15.37
N PHE A 9 -5.92 -9.68 14.20
CA PHE A 9 -6.38 -8.32 13.95
C PHE A 9 -7.91 -8.24 13.83
N THR A 10 -8.53 -7.26 14.49
CA THR A 10 -10.00 -7.12 14.56
C THR A 10 -10.50 -5.84 13.89
N ALA A 11 -11.81 -5.74 13.66
CA ALA A 11 -12.44 -4.50 13.18
C ALA A 11 -12.18 -3.31 14.12
N ARG A 12 -12.15 -3.53 15.44
CA ARG A 12 -11.84 -2.48 16.43
C ARG A 12 -10.41 -1.94 16.27
N ASP A 13 -9.47 -2.81 15.89
CA ASP A 13 -8.10 -2.40 15.62
C ASP A 13 -8.02 -1.58 14.32
N ALA A 14 -8.74 -2.02 13.29
CA ALA A 14 -8.85 -1.27 12.03
C ALA A 14 -9.47 0.12 12.23
N ALA A 15 -10.56 0.22 13.01
CA ALA A 15 -11.26 1.46 13.28
C ALA A 15 -10.37 2.54 13.90
N ARG A 16 -9.39 2.15 14.75
CA ARG A 16 -8.43 3.09 15.37
C ARG A 16 -7.50 3.78 14.38
N CYS A 17 -7.33 3.23 13.19
CA CYS A 17 -6.50 3.81 12.13
C CYS A 17 -7.33 4.56 11.08
N ILE A 18 -8.65 4.59 11.21
CA ILE A 18 -9.54 5.35 10.31
C ILE A 18 -9.78 6.72 10.94
N ILE A 19 -9.22 7.76 10.34
CA ILE A 19 -9.40 9.14 10.81
C ILE A 19 -10.75 9.66 10.31
N VAL A 20 -11.70 9.83 11.24
CA VAL A 20 -13.00 10.41 10.94
C VAL A 20 -12.88 11.94 10.92
N PRO A 21 -13.31 12.62 9.84
CA PRO A 21 -13.20 14.07 9.74
C PRO A 21 -14.02 14.79 10.81
N SER A 22 -13.48 15.89 11.32
CA SER A 22 -14.12 16.84 12.22
C SER A 22 -14.50 18.14 11.50
N ASP A 23 -15.29 19.00 12.15
CA ASP A 23 -15.70 20.30 11.58
C ASP A 23 -14.53 21.28 11.35
N LEU A 24 -13.36 21.01 11.94
CA LEU A 24 -12.16 21.83 11.80
C LEU A 24 -11.28 21.38 10.61
N ASP A 25 -11.61 20.27 9.96
CA ASP A 25 -10.77 19.68 8.93
C ASP A 25 -10.95 20.33 7.56
N HIS A 26 -9.82 20.52 6.86
CA HIS A 26 -9.77 20.95 5.46
C HIS A 26 -8.99 19.94 4.61
N LYS A 27 -9.06 20.05 3.28
CA LYS A 27 -8.44 19.09 2.33
C LYS A 27 -6.96 18.75 2.58
N TYR A 28 -6.19 19.68 3.17
CA TYR A 28 -4.78 19.45 3.50
C TYR A 28 -4.55 18.82 4.90
N SER A 29 -5.49 18.94 5.84
CA SER A 29 -5.38 18.36 7.19
C SER A 29 -5.75 16.89 7.17
N ARG A 30 -6.55 16.47 6.19
CA ARG A 30 -6.99 15.10 5.96
C ARG A 30 -6.00 14.23 5.15
N GLY A 31 -4.73 14.61 5.15
CA GLY A 31 -3.67 13.89 4.44
C GLY A 31 -3.65 14.13 2.93
N VAL A 32 -2.43 14.14 2.37
CA VAL A 32 -2.16 14.30 0.94
C VAL A 32 -1.29 13.14 0.47
N LEU A 33 -1.81 12.28 -0.40
CA LEU A 33 -1.05 11.14 -0.95
C LEU A 33 -0.41 11.51 -2.28
N GLY A 34 0.89 11.36 -2.41
CA GLY A 34 1.59 11.35 -3.69
C GLY A 34 1.58 9.96 -4.31
N LEU A 35 1.08 9.82 -5.54
CA LEU A 35 1.04 8.54 -6.26
C LEU A 35 2.02 8.55 -7.43
N ILE A 36 2.98 7.63 -7.43
CA ILE A 36 3.90 7.31 -8.53
C ILE A 36 3.59 5.88 -8.98
N THR A 37 2.47 5.73 -9.68
CA THR A 37 1.91 4.43 -10.07
C THR A 37 1.55 4.41 -11.55
N GLY A 38 1.48 3.20 -12.11
CA GLY A 38 1.19 2.94 -13.51
C GLY A 38 2.36 3.21 -14.46
N SER A 39 2.21 2.63 -15.65
CA SER A 39 3.10 2.80 -16.78
C SER A 39 2.31 2.72 -18.07
N ALA A 40 2.95 3.03 -19.22
CA ALA A 40 2.30 2.87 -20.52
C ALA A 40 1.79 1.43 -20.74
N ARG A 41 2.50 0.43 -20.19
CA ARG A 41 2.11 -0.99 -20.27
C ARG A 41 1.01 -1.37 -19.28
N TYR A 42 1.00 -0.76 -18.09
CA TYR A 42 0.01 -1.03 -17.04
C TYR A 42 -0.68 0.27 -16.58
N PRO A 43 -1.48 0.91 -17.45
CA PRO A 43 -2.18 2.15 -17.12
C PRO A 43 -3.27 1.92 -16.06
N GLY A 44 -3.89 0.73 -16.05
CA GLY A 44 -4.96 0.38 -15.12
C GLY A 44 -4.53 0.45 -13.65
N ALA A 45 -3.26 0.16 -13.35
CA ALA A 45 -2.74 0.27 -11.99
C ALA A 45 -2.83 1.70 -11.45
N ALA A 46 -2.57 2.72 -12.28
CA ALA A 46 -2.72 4.12 -11.86
C ALA A 46 -4.17 4.49 -11.56
N VAL A 47 -5.12 3.99 -12.36
CA VAL A 47 -6.54 4.25 -12.16
C VAL A 47 -7.04 3.57 -10.89
N LEU A 48 -6.69 2.29 -10.69
CA LEU A 48 -7.11 1.51 -9.53
C LEU A 48 -6.53 2.03 -8.22
N THR A 49 -5.23 2.33 -8.15
CA THR A 49 -4.60 2.88 -6.93
C THR A 49 -5.21 4.22 -6.56
N THR A 50 -5.40 5.11 -7.54
CA THR A 50 -5.93 6.45 -7.32
C THR A 50 -7.40 6.40 -6.88
N SER A 51 -8.24 5.62 -7.56
CA SER A 51 -9.65 5.46 -7.22
C SER A 51 -9.83 4.85 -5.82
N ALA A 52 -9.01 3.84 -5.48
CA ALA A 52 -9.05 3.21 -4.16
C ALA A 52 -8.60 4.18 -3.05
N ALA A 53 -7.57 4.98 -3.30
CA ALA A 53 -7.10 5.98 -2.35
C ALA A 53 -8.18 7.04 -2.05
N GLN A 54 -8.84 7.55 -3.09
CA GLN A 54 -9.94 8.52 -2.94
C GLN A 54 -11.13 7.92 -2.17
N ALA A 55 -11.51 6.68 -2.49
CA ALA A 55 -12.62 6.00 -1.82
C ALA A 55 -12.38 5.71 -0.32
N THR A 56 -11.14 5.87 0.15
CA THR A 56 -10.72 5.61 1.56
C THR A 56 -10.87 6.85 2.46
N GLY A 57 -11.24 8.02 1.92
CA GLY A 57 -11.47 9.24 2.70
C GLY A 57 -10.26 10.18 2.81
N LEU A 58 -9.29 10.02 1.92
CA LEU A 58 -8.13 10.89 1.75
C LEU A 58 -8.54 12.34 1.44
N GLY A 59 -7.81 13.32 1.99
CA GLY A 59 -8.05 14.74 1.73
C GLY A 59 -7.71 15.17 0.30
N MET A 60 -6.55 14.74 -0.22
CA MET A 60 -6.15 15.04 -1.60
C MET A 60 -5.22 13.95 -2.17
N ALA A 61 -5.51 13.48 -3.37
CA ALA A 61 -4.62 12.62 -4.16
C ALA A 61 -3.81 13.47 -5.16
N ARG A 62 -2.49 13.34 -5.15
CA ARG A 62 -1.56 13.95 -6.11
C ARG A 62 -0.93 12.89 -7.01
N PHE A 63 -1.40 12.77 -8.24
CA PHE A 63 -0.90 11.79 -9.20
C PHE A 63 0.27 12.35 -10.02
N HIS A 64 1.44 11.70 -9.91
CA HIS A 64 2.66 12.07 -10.61
C HIS A 64 2.85 11.18 -11.84
N SER A 65 2.25 11.60 -12.95
CA SER A 65 2.24 10.85 -14.21
C SER A 65 3.62 10.84 -14.90
N SER A 66 3.95 9.74 -15.59
CA SER A 66 5.14 9.63 -16.46
C SER A 66 4.90 10.03 -17.93
N SER A 67 3.66 10.38 -18.31
CA SER A 67 3.13 10.95 -19.58
C SER A 67 1.87 10.19 -20.03
N GLY A 68 0.86 10.90 -20.56
CA GLY A 68 -0.39 10.33 -21.12
C GLY A 68 -1.38 9.71 -20.12
N LEU A 69 -0.91 9.19 -18.98
CA LEU A 69 -1.75 8.51 -17.99
C LEU A 69 -2.66 9.46 -17.20
N ALA A 70 -2.29 10.74 -17.11
CA ALA A 70 -3.05 11.73 -16.35
C ALA A 70 -4.52 11.81 -16.82
N HIS A 71 -4.78 11.76 -18.13
CA HIS A 71 -6.14 11.80 -18.67
C HIS A 71 -6.99 10.59 -18.25
N LEU A 72 -6.40 9.40 -18.19
CA LEU A 72 -7.11 8.18 -17.77
C LEU A 72 -7.51 8.26 -16.29
N VAL A 73 -6.60 8.76 -15.44
CA VAL A 73 -6.87 8.96 -14.03
C VAL A 73 -7.94 10.04 -13.84
N LEU A 74 -7.81 11.19 -14.51
CA LEU A 74 -8.77 12.31 -14.40
C LEU A 74 -10.17 11.96 -14.93
N HIS A 75 -10.29 11.03 -15.88
CA HIS A 75 -11.58 10.57 -16.37
C HIS A 75 -12.36 9.78 -15.30
N GLN A 76 -11.67 8.96 -14.49
CA GLN A 76 -12.30 8.15 -13.44
C GLN A 76 -12.38 8.89 -12.09
N SER A 77 -11.39 9.75 -11.82
CA SER A 77 -11.09 10.37 -10.54
C SER A 77 -10.80 11.87 -10.73
N PRO A 78 -11.81 12.69 -11.09
CA PRO A 78 -11.63 14.09 -11.47
C PRO A 78 -11.10 14.98 -10.33
N GLU A 79 -11.22 14.54 -9.08
CA GLU A 79 -10.71 15.23 -7.89
C GLU A 79 -9.19 15.09 -7.73
N THR A 80 -8.55 14.26 -8.54
CA THR A 80 -7.09 14.03 -8.50
C THR A 80 -6.33 15.24 -9.02
N VAL A 81 -5.32 15.66 -8.27
CA VAL A 81 -4.43 16.75 -8.68
C VAL A 81 -3.22 16.18 -9.41
N VAL A 82 -2.99 16.58 -10.65
CA VAL A 82 -1.84 16.12 -11.46
C VAL A 82 -0.64 17.10 -11.44
N GLN A 83 -0.68 18.07 -10.53
CA GLN A 83 0.38 19.05 -10.33
C GLN A 83 1.30 18.65 -9.16
N PRO A 84 2.62 18.88 -9.27
CA PRO A 84 3.55 18.71 -8.16
C PRO A 84 3.18 19.55 -6.94
N GLY A 85 3.54 19.07 -5.76
CA GLY A 85 3.34 19.80 -4.51
C GLY A 85 3.70 18.98 -3.28
N PRO A 86 3.55 19.55 -2.08
CA PRO A 86 3.79 18.83 -0.84
C PRO A 86 2.78 17.69 -0.69
N VAL A 87 3.26 16.58 -0.11
CA VAL A 87 2.46 15.39 0.23
C VAL A 87 2.79 14.99 1.67
N THR A 88 1.87 14.29 2.33
CA THR A 88 2.05 13.73 3.68
C THR A 88 2.49 12.26 3.64
N ALA A 89 2.33 11.58 2.50
CA ALA A 89 2.88 10.26 2.25
C ALA A 89 3.07 9.99 0.74
N TRP A 90 3.87 8.98 0.42
CA TRP A 90 4.07 8.48 -0.94
C TRP A 90 3.55 7.06 -1.12
N LEU A 91 3.01 6.76 -2.29
CA LEU A 91 2.78 5.42 -2.80
C LEU A 91 3.48 5.29 -4.15
N ALA A 92 4.37 4.30 -4.29
CA ALA A 92 5.11 4.08 -5.52
C ALA A 92 5.15 2.61 -5.92
N GLY A 93 5.15 2.36 -7.23
CA GLY A 93 5.60 1.09 -7.82
C GLY A 93 4.52 0.16 -8.39
N SER A 94 3.26 0.27 -7.99
CA SER A 94 2.15 -0.45 -8.62
C SER A 94 2.10 -0.16 -10.13
N GLY A 95 2.09 -1.20 -10.97
CA GLY A 95 2.12 -1.07 -12.44
C GLY A 95 3.45 -0.56 -13.03
N ILE A 96 4.54 -0.54 -12.26
CA ILE A 96 5.89 -0.19 -12.71
C ILE A 96 6.73 -1.46 -12.78
N GLU A 97 7.46 -1.66 -13.88
CA GLU A 97 8.40 -2.79 -13.98
C GLU A 97 9.75 -2.43 -13.37
N ARG A 98 10.41 -3.44 -12.79
CA ARG A 98 11.77 -3.33 -12.23
C ARG A 98 12.84 -3.13 -13.32
N LYS A 99 12.63 -3.62 -14.55
CA LYS A 99 13.67 -3.62 -15.60
C LYS A 99 13.85 -2.22 -16.23
N ARG A 100 15.15 -1.92 -16.41
CA ARG A 100 15.85 -0.70 -16.83
C ARG A 100 15.04 0.42 -17.52
N TYR A 101 15.19 1.57 -16.88
CA TYR A 101 15.47 2.90 -17.40
C TYR A 101 16.07 2.98 -18.83
N SER A 102 15.25 2.98 -19.88
CA SER A 102 15.71 3.30 -21.25
C SER A 102 14.95 4.46 -21.92
N ASP A 103 13.77 4.84 -21.43
CA ASP A 103 12.86 5.73 -22.18
C ASP A 103 12.63 7.11 -21.52
N PHE A 104 12.11 8.09 -22.26
CA PHE A 104 11.77 9.44 -21.75
C PHE A 104 10.75 9.42 -20.59
N THR A 105 9.79 8.49 -20.62
CA THR A 105 8.87 8.21 -19.49
C THR A 105 9.62 7.85 -18.21
N THR A 106 10.81 7.28 -18.37
CA THR A 106 11.70 6.94 -17.26
C THR A 106 12.36 8.18 -16.65
N TRP A 107 12.67 9.21 -17.44
CA TRP A 107 13.29 10.43 -16.90
C TRP A 107 12.33 11.21 -16.00
N LEU A 108 11.06 11.39 -16.42
CA LEU A 108 10.02 11.99 -15.57
C LEU A 108 9.80 11.16 -14.30
N ARG A 109 9.74 9.84 -14.44
CA ARG A 109 9.64 8.92 -13.30
C ARG A 109 10.85 9.02 -12.37
N HIS A 110 12.06 9.15 -12.93
CA HIS A 110 13.29 9.36 -12.16
C HIS A 110 13.20 10.64 -11.34
N ARG A 111 12.72 11.75 -11.91
CA ARG A 111 12.45 12.99 -11.17
C ARG A 111 11.50 12.76 -10.00
N TRP A 112 10.41 12.02 -10.20
CA TRP A 112 9.45 11.73 -9.12
C TRP A 112 10.04 10.87 -8.02
N PHE A 113 10.84 9.85 -8.36
CA PHE A 113 11.59 9.09 -7.36
C PHE A 113 12.63 9.93 -6.60
N GLN A 114 13.27 10.90 -7.26
CA GLN A 114 14.15 11.85 -6.57
C GLN A 114 13.37 12.73 -5.61
N LEU A 115 12.22 13.27 -6.01
CA LEU A 115 11.37 14.05 -5.10
C LEU A 115 10.91 13.23 -3.89
N MET A 116 10.51 11.98 -4.11
CA MET A 116 10.15 11.05 -3.03
C MET A 116 11.31 10.82 -2.05
N LYS A 117 12.54 10.69 -2.54
CA LYS A 117 13.75 10.54 -1.70
C LYS A 117 14.11 11.80 -0.93
N LEU A 118 13.78 12.98 -1.46
CA LEU A 118 14.06 14.26 -0.81
C LEU A 118 13.05 14.59 0.30
N GLN A 119 11.88 13.96 0.29
CA GLN A 119 10.85 14.17 1.31
C GLN A 119 10.93 13.08 2.38
N THR A 120 10.97 13.50 3.65
CA THR A 120 11.09 12.60 4.82
C THR A 120 9.75 12.04 5.30
N VAL A 121 8.77 11.95 4.41
CA VAL A 121 7.40 11.52 4.74
C VAL A 121 7.23 10.00 4.57
N PRO A 122 6.32 9.35 5.32
CA PRO A 122 6.07 7.92 5.20
C PRO A 122 5.83 7.47 3.75
N THR A 123 6.42 6.34 3.36
CA THR A 123 6.43 5.88 1.97
C THR A 123 6.00 4.42 1.87
N VAL A 124 5.07 4.13 0.96
CA VAL A 124 4.62 2.78 0.61
C VAL A 124 5.23 2.38 -0.73
N LEU A 125 5.94 1.26 -0.75
CA LEU A 125 6.60 0.69 -1.92
C LEU A 125 5.93 -0.63 -2.30
N ASP A 126 5.26 -0.64 -3.44
CA ASP A 126 4.61 -1.82 -4.00
C ASP A 126 5.28 -2.25 -5.31
N ALA A 127 5.14 -3.53 -5.66
CA ALA A 127 5.62 -4.12 -6.91
C ALA A 127 6.99 -3.61 -7.39
N GLY A 128 7.01 -2.78 -8.44
CA GLY A 128 8.22 -2.28 -9.08
C GLY A 128 9.10 -1.38 -8.23
N ALA A 129 8.61 -0.88 -7.09
CA ALA A 129 9.38 -0.02 -6.19
C ALA A 129 9.96 -0.76 -4.98
N ILE A 130 9.63 -2.03 -4.76
CA ILE A 130 10.08 -2.82 -3.59
C ILE A 130 11.62 -2.89 -3.50
N TYR A 131 12.34 -2.81 -4.61
CA TYR A 131 13.81 -2.79 -4.62
C TYR A 131 14.44 -1.58 -3.89
N LEU A 132 13.64 -0.55 -3.58
CA LEU A 132 14.07 0.62 -2.81
C LEU A 132 14.01 0.38 -1.29
N ALA A 133 13.53 -0.79 -0.83
CA ALA A 133 13.54 -1.16 0.59
C ALA A 133 14.95 -1.02 1.20
N GLY A 134 15.03 -0.41 2.38
CA GLY A 134 16.30 -0.13 3.05
C GLY A 134 17.21 0.90 2.37
N ARG A 135 16.70 1.67 1.40
CA ARG A 135 17.44 2.75 0.72
C ARG A 135 16.85 4.15 0.97
N LEU A 136 15.83 4.24 1.83
CA LEU A 136 15.11 5.44 2.20
C LEU A 136 15.33 5.70 3.69
N SER A 137 15.39 6.97 4.11
CA SER A 137 15.55 7.34 5.52
C SER A 137 14.22 7.55 6.24
N GLN A 138 13.13 7.68 5.49
CA GLN A 138 11.77 7.81 6.01
C GLN A 138 11.16 6.46 6.43
N PRO A 139 10.11 6.46 7.29
CA PRO A 139 9.32 5.27 7.56
C PRO A 139 8.79 4.65 6.26
N THR A 140 9.16 3.41 6.01
CA THR A 140 8.89 2.74 4.74
C THR A 140 8.11 1.45 4.97
N LEU A 141 7.02 1.29 4.22
CA LEU A 141 6.22 0.07 4.15
C LEU A 141 6.41 -0.59 2.79
N ILE A 142 6.74 -1.87 2.76
CA ILE A 142 6.74 -2.67 1.53
C ILE A 142 5.57 -3.65 1.52
N THR A 143 4.98 -3.90 0.35
CA THR A 143 3.82 -4.80 0.19
C THR A 143 4.12 -6.01 -0.71
N PRO A 144 5.18 -6.80 -0.47
CA PRO A 144 5.56 -7.90 -1.36
C PRO A 144 4.58 -9.07 -1.30
N HIS A 145 4.45 -9.82 -2.39
CA HIS A 145 4.09 -11.24 -2.34
C HIS A 145 5.35 -12.12 -2.15
N ALA A 146 5.19 -13.42 -1.89
CA ALA A 146 6.32 -14.32 -1.60
C ALA A 146 7.45 -14.27 -2.65
N GLY A 147 7.11 -14.35 -3.94
CA GLY A 147 8.07 -14.19 -5.04
C GLY A 147 8.75 -12.81 -5.14
N GLU A 148 8.08 -11.71 -4.78
CA GLU A 148 8.71 -10.38 -4.69
C GLU A 148 9.69 -10.32 -3.52
N LEU A 149 9.33 -10.90 -2.37
CA LEU A 149 10.17 -10.93 -1.19
C LEU A 149 11.42 -11.81 -1.41
N ALA A 150 11.27 -12.97 -2.06
CA ALA A 150 12.40 -13.82 -2.45
C ALA A 150 13.40 -13.08 -3.35
N LYS A 151 12.89 -12.31 -4.33
CA LYS A 151 13.74 -11.48 -5.21
C LYS A 151 14.44 -10.36 -4.45
N LEU A 152 13.77 -9.77 -3.45
CA LEU A 152 14.37 -8.73 -2.61
C LEU A 152 15.50 -9.30 -1.75
N PHE A 153 15.30 -10.46 -1.11
CA PHE A 153 16.34 -11.15 -0.35
C PHE A 153 17.57 -11.52 -1.21
N ALA A 154 17.35 -11.90 -2.46
CA ALA A 154 18.45 -12.19 -3.38
C ALA A 154 19.37 -10.97 -3.63
N GLU A 155 18.89 -9.73 -3.48
CA GLU A 155 19.74 -8.52 -3.54
C GLU A 155 20.72 -8.42 -2.37
N ARG A 156 20.41 -9.06 -1.25
CA ARG A 156 21.26 -9.18 -0.07
C ARG A 156 22.03 -10.50 -0.03
N SER A 157 22.10 -11.22 -1.15
CA SER A 157 22.71 -12.55 -1.24
C SER A 157 22.07 -13.59 -0.31
N ILE A 158 20.80 -13.39 0.06
CA ILE A 158 20.01 -14.35 0.86
C ILE A 158 19.15 -15.15 -0.11
N THR A 159 19.47 -16.43 -0.28
CA THR A 159 18.72 -17.33 -1.15
C THR A 159 17.57 -17.98 -0.38
N VAL A 160 16.34 -17.65 -0.77
CA VAL A 160 15.12 -18.27 -0.25
C VAL A 160 14.10 -18.40 -1.39
N SER A 161 13.35 -19.50 -1.43
CA SER A 161 12.30 -19.70 -2.42
C SER A 161 10.96 -19.12 -1.97
N SER A 162 10.05 -18.88 -2.90
CA SER A 162 8.67 -18.46 -2.59
C SER A 162 7.97 -19.46 -1.68
N GLU A 163 8.18 -20.75 -1.89
CA GLU A 163 7.54 -21.84 -1.16
C GLU A 163 8.01 -21.88 0.29
N MET A 164 9.30 -21.60 0.54
CA MET A 164 9.83 -21.47 1.91
C MET A 164 9.23 -20.27 2.64
N ILE A 165 9.01 -19.15 1.93
CA ILE A 165 8.36 -17.96 2.50
C ILE A 165 6.90 -18.26 2.83
N GLU A 166 6.18 -18.96 1.95
CA GLU A 166 4.78 -19.34 2.16
C GLU A 166 4.61 -20.37 3.28
N ALA A 167 5.61 -21.23 3.51
CA ALA A 167 5.60 -22.22 4.59
C ALA A 167 5.74 -21.59 5.99
N ASP A 168 6.50 -20.49 6.13
CA ASP A 168 6.65 -19.75 7.39
C ASP A 168 6.64 -18.22 7.18
N PRO A 169 5.48 -17.65 6.82
CA PRO A 169 5.40 -16.25 6.43
C PRO A 169 5.71 -15.30 7.59
N ILE A 170 5.50 -15.71 8.84
CA ILE A 170 5.81 -14.90 10.02
C ILE A 170 7.31 -14.73 10.17
N THR A 171 8.08 -15.83 10.13
CA THR A 171 9.54 -15.75 10.29
C THR A 171 10.17 -14.94 9.18
N TRP A 172 9.75 -15.15 7.93
CA TRP A 172 10.30 -14.42 6.79
C TRP A 172 9.90 -12.95 6.75
N SER A 173 8.70 -12.59 7.21
CA SER A 173 8.29 -11.18 7.33
C SER A 173 9.09 -10.43 8.39
N VAL A 174 9.32 -11.05 9.56
CA VAL A 174 10.17 -10.48 10.61
C VAL A 174 11.60 -10.31 10.11
N LYS A 175 12.18 -11.36 9.52
CA LYS A 175 13.53 -11.31 8.97
C LYS A 175 13.69 -10.24 7.90
N ALA A 176 12.68 -10.08 7.04
CA ALA A 176 12.69 -9.03 6.02
C ALA A 176 12.60 -7.63 6.66
N SER A 177 11.77 -7.46 7.67
CA SER A 177 11.64 -6.19 8.38
C SER A 177 12.97 -5.77 9.03
N GLU A 178 13.66 -6.70 9.67
CA GLU A 178 14.97 -6.46 10.30
C GLU A 178 16.10 -6.23 9.28
N GLU A 179 16.17 -7.05 8.23
CA GLU A 179 17.23 -6.97 7.21
C GLU A 179 17.18 -5.67 6.41
N PHE A 180 15.97 -5.16 6.13
CA PHE A 180 15.77 -3.98 5.29
C PHE A 180 15.39 -2.73 6.09
N ASP A 181 15.22 -2.82 7.41
CA ASP A 181 14.74 -1.73 8.29
C ASP A 181 13.44 -1.08 7.77
N VAL A 182 12.44 -1.90 7.46
CA VAL A 182 11.14 -1.47 6.90
C VAL A 182 9.98 -2.21 7.55
N THR A 183 8.77 -1.64 7.49
CA THR A 183 7.55 -2.40 7.73
C THR A 183 7.27 -3.31 6.54
N VAL A 184 6.89 -4.55 6.79
CA VAL A 184 6.58 -5.53 5.74
C VAL A 184 5.12 -5.96 5.86
N LEU A 185 4.35 -5.80 4.79
CA LEU A 185 3.05 -6.46 4.63
C LEU A 185 3.20 -7.56 3.56
N LEU A 186 3.33 -8.80 4.02
CA LEU A 186 3.47 -9.96 3.15
C LEU A 186 2.09 -10.44 2.69
N LYS A 187 1.83 -10.30 1.39
CA LYS A 187 0.60 -10.76 0.71
C LYS A 187 0.62 -12.30 0.61
N GLY A 188 -0.50 -12.93 0.90
CA GLY A 188 -0.69 -14.38 0.85
C GLY A 188 -2.10 -14.79 1.31
N SER A 189 -2.32 -16.08 1.50
CA SER A 189 -3.63 -16.61 1.97
C SER A 189 -4.06 -16.05 3.33
N LYS A 190 -3.07 -15.80 4.20
CA LYS A 190 -3.16 -14.94 5.38
C LYS A 190 -2.12 -13.85 5.21
N THR A 191 -2.56 -12.60 5.20
CA THR A 191 -1.65 -11.46 5.18
C THR A 191 -0.98 -11.32 6.55
N ILE A 192 0.34 -11.18 6.54
CA ILE A 192 1.16 -10.93 7.73
C ILE A 192 1.73 -9.53 7.64
N VAL A 193 1.69 -8.77 8.73
CA VAL A 193 2.39 -7.50 8.84
C VAL A 193 3.46 -7.60 9.92
N ALA A 194 4.68 -7.17 9.64
CA ALA A 194 5.80 -7.19 10.57
C ALA A 194 6.53 -5.84 10.62
N GLN A 195 6.87 -5.40 11.83
CA GLN A 195 7.79 -4.30 12.12
C GLN A 195 8.75 -4.77 13.22
N GLY A 196 9.93 -5.28 12.83
CA GLY A 196 10.80 -6.07 13.72
C GLY A 196 10.01 -7.24 14.33
N ASP A 197 10.09 -7.39 15.64
CA ASP A 197 9.36 -8.43 16.40
C ASP A 197 7.85 -8.16 16.57
N PHE A 198 7.35 -6.98 16.19
CA PHE A 198 5.93 -6.68 16.24
C PHE A 198 5.21 -7.28 15.03
N VAL A 199 4.40 -8.31 15.25
CA VAL A 199 3.72 -9.07 14.20
C VAL A 199 2.21 -9.03 14.35
N ILE A 200 1.52 -8.71 13.26
CA ILE A 200 0.07 -8.76 13.13
C ILE A 200 -0.31 -9.81 12.08
N THR A 201 -1.20 -10.72 12.46
CA THR A 201 -1.79 -11.69 11.53
C THR A 201 -3.23 -11.30 11.22
N LEU A 202 -3.53 -11.08 9.94
CA LEU A 202 -4.90 -10.81 9.51
C LEU A 202 -5.74 -12.09 9.41
N PRO A 203 -7.07 -11.97 9.54
CA PRO A 203 -8.00 -13.03 9.18
C PRO A 203 -7.81 -13.48 7.73
N LYS A 204 -8.20 -14.73 7.43
CA LYS A 204 -8.12 -15.28 6.08
C LYS A 204 -8.91 -14.39 5.11
N ALA A 205 -8.29 -14.05 3.98
CA ALA A 205 -8.94 -13.25 2.96
C ALA A 205 -9.80 -14.13 2.05
N THR A 206 -10.81 -13.54 1.40
CA THR A 206 -11.60 -14.28 0.39
C THR A 206 -10.75 -14.69 -0.81
N SER A 207 -10.92 -15.91 -1.31
CA SER A 207 -10.20 -16.42 -2.49
C SER A 207 -10.53 -15.63 -3.76
N TRP A 208 -11.67 -14.94 -3.77
CA TRP A 208 -12.08 -14.08 -4.88
C TRP A 208 -11.16 -12.86 -5.09
N LEU A 209 -10.25 -12.57 -4.15
CA LEU A 209 -9.17 -11.59 -4.31
C LEU A 209 -8.08 -12.02 -5.31
N ALA A 210 -8.08 -13.26 -5.79
CA ALA A 210 -7.18 -13.75 -6.82
C ALA A 210 -7.55 -13.21 -8.23
N THR A 211 -7.71 -11.89 -8.33
CA THR A 211 -8.04 -11.15 -9.54
C THR A 211 -7.00 -10.07 -9.81
N ALA A 212 -6.73 -9.81 -11.08
CA ALA A 212 -5.74 -8.81 -11.48
C ALA A 212 -6.13 -7.42 -10.97
N GLY A 213 -5.17 -6.66 -10.47
CA GLY A 213 -5.37 -5.31 -9.94
C GLY A 213 -5.91 -5.22 -8.51
N SER A 214 -6.24 -6.34 -7.85
CA SER A 214 -6.60 -6.32 -6.42
C SER A 214 -5.45 -5.78 -5.54
N GLY A 215 -4.20 -6.12 -5.88
CA GLY A 215 -3.02 -5.55 -5.21
C GLY A 215 -2.91 -4.03 -5.36
N ASP A 216 -3.27 -3.49 -6.54
CA ASP A 216 -3.28 -2.05 -6.79
C ASP A 216 -4.34 -1.34 -5.92
N VAL A 217 -5.51 -1.96 -5.75
CA VAL A 217 -6.56 -1.46 -4.85
C VAL A 217 -6.09 -1.48 -3.40
N LEU A 218 -5.48 -2.57 -2.94
CA LEU A 218 -4.88 -2.68 -1.62
C LEU A 218 -3.84 -1.58 -1.38
N ALA A 219 -2.93 -1.37 -2.34
CA ALA A 219 -1.89 -0.36 -2.26
C ALA A 219 -2.49 1.05 -2.15
N GLY A 220 -3.55 1.35 -2.91
CA GLY A 220 -4.28 2.61 -2.83
C GLY A 220 -4.93 2.86 -1.46
N ILE A 221 -5.60 1.84 -0.90
CA ILE A 221 -6.21 1.91 0.44
C ILE A 221 -5.12 2.19 1.50
N ILE A 222 -4.04 1.41 1.48
CA ILE A 222 -2.93 1.57 2.43
C ILE A 222 -2.30 2.95 2.30
N GLY A 223 -2.01 3.40 1.07
CA GLY A 223 -1.44 4.71 0.82
C GLY A 223 -2.29 5.84 1.41
N ALA A 224 -3.62 5.76 1.26
CA ALA A 224 -4.53 6.74 1.83
C ALA A 224 -4.52 6.72 3.37
N LEU A 225 -4.49 5.55 4.00
CA LEU A 225 -4.40 5.45 5.45
C LEU A 225 -3.04 5.94 5.99
N VAL A 226 -1.95 5.68 5.29
CA VAL A 226 -0.61 6.19 5.64
C VAL A 226 -0.59 7.71 5.53
N ALA A 227 -1.18 8.29 4.49
CA ALA A 227 -1.26 9.73 4.32
C ALA A 227 -2.10 10.43 5.40
N THR A 228 -3.17 9.76 5.89
CA THR A 228 -4.06 10.30 6.93
C THR A 228 -3.51 10.10 8.35
N ASN A 229 -2.71 9.06 8.59
CA ASN A 229 -2.07 8.78 9.89
C ASN A 229 -0.60 9.23 9.95
N TYR A 230 -0.17 10.14 9.07
CA TYR A 230 1.26 10.44 8.89
C TYR A 230 1.91 10.98 10.17
N ILE A 231 1.18 11.74 11.00
CA ILE A 231 1.68 12.29 12.26
C ILE A 231 1.92 11.16 13.26
N GLU A 232 0.96 10.27 13.43
CA GLU A 232 1.04 9.13 14.35
C GLU A 232 2.15 8.16 13.92
N ILE A 233 2.36 7.97 12.61
CA ILE A 233 3.44 7.15 12.06
C ILE A 233 4.82 7.76 12.36
N LEU A 234 4.97 9.08 12.22
CA LEU A 234 6.23 9.76 12.55
C LEU A 234 6.54 9.71 14.05
N ASN A 235 5.52 9.63 14.90
CA ASN A 235 5.69 9.49 16.35
C ASN A 235 5.93 8.05 16.81
N SER A 236 5.45 7.04 16.07
CA SER A 236 5.60 5.63 16.43
C SER A 236 5.72 4.73 15.18
N PRO A 237 6.88 4.07 14.97
CA PRO A 237 7.05 3.14 13.85
C PRO A 237 6.05 1.97 13.84
N GLN A 238 5.61 1.51 15.02
CA GLN A 238 4.61 0.44 15.13
C GLN A 238 3.27 0.84 14.52
N ARG A 239 2.94 2.13 14.52
CA ARG A 239 1.72 2.66 13.93
C ARG A 239 1.63 2.35 12.43
N LEU A 240 2.77 2.34 11.72
CA LEU A 240 2.79 2.00 10.30
C LEU A 240 2.33 0.55 10.06
N ALA A 241 2.68 -0.38 10.94
CA ALA A 241 2.21 -1.77 10.87
C ALA A 241 0.71 -1.89 11.16
N GLU A 242 0.18 -1.15 12.14
CA GLU A 242 -1.26 -1.12 12.43
C GLU A 242 -2.05 -0.53 11.25
N VAL A 243 -1.55 0.53 10.63
CA VAL A 243 -2.14 1.17 9.46
C VAL A 243 -2.13 0.23 8.25
N ALA A 244 -1.00 -0.45 8.00
CA ALA A 244 -0.89 -1.44 6.93
C ALA A 244 -1.90 -2.60 7.12
N ALA A 245 -2.00 -3.11 8.36
CA ALA A 245 -2.98 -4.14 8.71
C ALA A 245 -4.42 -3.64 8.54
N SER A 246 -4.70 -2.40 8.93
CA SER A 246 -6.02 -1.77 8.75
C SER A 246 -6.39 -1.68 7.27
N GLY A 247 -5.46 -1.29 6.40
CA GLY A 247 -5.68 -1.23 4.96
C GLY A 247 -6.00 -2.60 4.35
N ALA A 248 -5.24 -3.64 4.72
CA ALA A 248 -5.53 -5.01 4.30
C ALA A 248 -6.87 -5.53 4.85
N TYR A 249 -7.25 -5.14 6.07
CA TYR A 249 -8.53 -5.50 6.66
C TYR A 249 -9.70 -4.85 5.90
N ILE A 250 -9.64 -3.54 5.64
CA ILE A 250 -10.64 -2.82 4.83
C ILE A 250 -10.77 -3.45 3.45
N HIS A 251 -9.64 -3.73 2.79
CA HIS A 251 -9.62 -4.38 1.48
C HIS A 251 -10.33 -5.74 1.50
N ASN A 252 -10.07 -6.58 2.52
CA ASN A 252 -10.75 -7.86 2.67
C ASN A 252 -12.26 -7.71 2.93
N VAL A 253 -12.68 -6.75 3.77
CA VAL A 253 -14.10 -6.48 4.02
C VAL A 253 -14.78 -5.99 2.74
N ALA A 254 -14.16 -5.07 2.00
CA ALA A 254 -14.67 -4.56 0.72
C ALA A 254 -14.82 -5.69 -0.31
N ALA A 255 -13.85 -6.58 -0.41
CA ALA A 255 -13.91 -7.73 -1.32
C ALA A 255 -14.99 -8.73 -0.95
N ASN A 256 -15.22 -8.99 0.34
CA ASN A 256 -16.33 -9.84 0.79
C ASN A 256 -17.69 -9.23 0.43
N LEU A 257 -17.84 -7.91 0.64
CA LEU A 257 -19.06 -7.18 0.26
C LEU A 257 -19.28 -7.20 -1.27
N ALA A 258 -18.22 -6.97 -2.04
CA ALA A 258 -18.28 -6.98 -3.51
C ALA A 258 -18.58 -8.37 -4.07
N SER A 259 -18.09 -9.43 -3.43
CA SER A 259 -18.24 -10.81 -3.89
C SER A 259 -19.63 -11.35 -3.66
N GLY A 260 -20.16 -11.23 -2.45
CA GLY A 260 -21.40 -11.94 -2.10
C GLY A 260 -21.34 -13.46 -2.34
N GLY A 261 -20.13 -14.04 -2.42
CA GLY A 261 -19.91 -15.45 -2.77
C GLY A 261 -19.61 -15.72 -4.26
N ALA A 262 -19.58 -14.70 -5.12
CA ALA A 262 -19.33 -14.80 -6.56
C ALA A 262 -18.01 -14.15 -7.00
N PRO A 263 -17.54 -14.39 -8.25
CA PRO A 263 -16.36 -13.73 -8.80
C PRO A 263 -16.44 -12.19 -8.78
N ILE A 264 -15.31 -11.53 -8.59
CA ILE A 264 -15.19 -10.07 -8.54
C ILE A 264 -14.04 -9.54 -9.39
N SER A 265 -14.18 -8.28 -9.81
CA SER A 265 -13.08 -7.49 -10.36
C SER A 265 -12.51 -6.53 -9.31
N ALA A 266 -11.31 -6.01 -9.56
CA ALA A 266 -10.69 -4.99 -8.71
C ALA A 266 -11.56 -3.71 -8.60
N SER A 267 -12.22 -3.29 -9.67
CA SER A 267 -13.10 -2.11 -9.65
C SER A 267 -14.33 -2.30 -8.76
N MET A 268 -14.88 -3.52 -8.69
CA MET A 268 -15.97 -3.83 -7.75
C MET A 268 -15.52 -3.69 -6.30
N ILE A 269 -14.27 -4.09 -5.97
CA ILE A 269 -13.70 -3.89 -4.63
C ILE A 269 -13.65 -2.40 -4.30
N THR A 270 -13.14 -1.57 -5.23
CA THR A 270 -13.05 -0.12 -5.07
C THR A 270 -14.40 0.52 -4.72
N ALA A 271 -15.47 0.12 -5.42
CA ALA A 271 -16.82 0.64 -5.17
C ALA A 271 -17.36 0.30 -3.77
N HIS A 272 -16.85 -0.75 -3.12
CA HIS A 272 -17.30 -1.21 -1.80
C HIS A 272 -16.43 -0.72 -0.65
N ILE A 273 -15.35 0.03 -0.90
CA ILE A 273 -14.48 0.60 0.14
C ILE A 273 -15.27 1.46 1.15
N PRO A 274 -16.12 2.42 0.73
CA PRO A 274 -16.86 3.24 1.69
C PRO A 274 -17.81 2.42 2.57
N SER A 275 -18.47 1.41 2.00
CA SER A 275 -19.34 0.48 2.75
C SER A 275 -18.56 -0.37 3.74
N ALA A 276 -17.35 -0.81 3.37
CA ALA A 276 -16.45 -1.51 4.27
C ALA A 276 -16.01 -0.63 5.46
N ILE A 277 -15.61 0.61 5.18
CA ILE A 277 -15.24 1.59 6.23
C ILE A 277 -16.41 1.86 7.17
N ARG A 278 -17.62 2.09 6.63
CA ARG A 278 -18.83 2.26 7.45
C ARG A 278 -19.06 1.08 8.38
N LYS A 279 -18.94 -0.14 7.87
CA LYS A 279 -19.13 -1.37 8.66
C LYS A 279 -18.05 -1.57 9.74
N ILE A 280 -16.85 -1.03 9.54
CA ILE A 280 -15.76 -1.11 10.52
C ILE A 280 -15.93 -0.07 11.63
N LEU A 281 -16.51 1.09 11.31
CA LEU A 281 -16.78 2.17 12.26
C LEU A 281 -18.05 1.99 13.09
N SER A 282 -18.99 1.13 12.65
CA SER A 282 -20.22 0.78 13.38
C SER A 282 -19.96 -0.22 14.51
#